data_AF-A0A3D2X9D2-F1
#
_entry.id   AF-A0A3D2X9D2-F1
#
_cell.length_a   1.000
_cell.length_b   1.000
_cell.length_c   1.000
_cell.angle_alpha   90.00
_cell.angle_beta   90.00
_cell.angle_gamma   90.00
#
_symmetry.space_group_name_H-M   'P 1'
#
loop_
_entity.id
_entity.type
_entity.pdbx_description
1 polymer ?
#
loop_
_entity_poly.entity_id
_entity_poly.type
_entity_poly.pdbx_seq_one_letter_code
_entity_poly.pdbx_strand_id
1 'polypeptide(L)'
;MKSSGKLGPIIMQLLVVFVIFAIFYKFIIPRTSTYYRYVFYEPRIGVYLTERDVVMVSGESFRLGVRTVNKRLTFSSTDFKVAFVNKLGKVTAYQPGLAFINVKVDGKVLRCRVRVIELNYTSLNLTVDESKRLNVKGVLLWESYKSSNPSVAEVSFRGNVVAKSPGTAVITAKAKGRSMECKVTVTEKVEDAEKKK
;
A
#
# COMPACT_ATOMS: atom_id res chain seq x y z
N MET A 1 -1.51 -4.63 -60.62
CA MET A 1 -1.16 -5.32 -59.35
C MET A 1 0.36 -5.27 -59.25
N LYS A 2 1.02 -4.72 -58.24
CA LYS A 2 0.95 -5.09 -56.81
C LYS A 2 1.57 -3.94 -56.01
N SER A 3 0.82 -3.41 -55.04
CA SER A 3 1.24 -2.37 -54.10
C SER A 3 2.47 -2.87 -53.33
N SER A 4 3.63 -2.22 -53.52
CA SER A 4 4.83 -2.42 -52.73
C SER A 4 4.59 -1.87 -51.33
N GLY A 5 3.91 -2.70 -50.52
CA GLY A 5 3.35 -2.34 -49.23
C GLY A 5 4.42 -2.00 -48.21
N LYS A 6 4.26 -0.81 -47.60
CA LYS A 6 4.46 -0.37 -46.20
C LYS A 6 5.18 -1.31 -45.19
N LEU A 7 6.16 -2.12 -45.58
CA LEU A 7 6.79 -3.12 -44.71
C LEU A 7 7.77 -2.49 -43.71
N GLY A 8 8.54 -1.49 -44.15
CA GLY A 8 9.45 -0.71 -43.30
C GLY A 8 8.79 -0.03 -42.09
N PRO A 9 7.69 0.74 -42.26
CA PRO A 9 7.02 1.36 -41.13
C PRO A 9 6.36 0.35 -40.17
N ILE A 10 5.87 -0.79 -40.67
CA ILE A 10 5.33 -1.87 -39.83
C ILE A 10 6.43 -2.52 -38.96
N ILE A 11 7.60 -2.81 -39.54
CA ILE A 11 8.75 -3.38 -38.80
C ILE A 11 9.24 -2.39 -37.72
N MET A 12 9.32 -1.09 -38.03
CA MET A 12 9.69 -0.06 -37.06
C MET A 12 8.66 0.04 -35.92
N GLN A 13 7.36 -0.04 -36.22
CA GLN A 13 6.30 -0.06 -35.20
C GLN A 13 6.41 -1.29 -34.29
N LEU A 14 6.68 -2.48 -34.85
CA LEU A 14 6.87 -3.71 -34.07
C LEU A 14 8.10 -3.63 -33.14
N LEU A 15 9.20 -3.04 -33.62
CA LEU A 15 10.39 -2.78 -32.80
C LEU A 15 10.08 -1.82 -31.64
N VAL A 16 9.34 -0.74 -31.89
CA VAL A 16 8.94 0.20 -30.84
C VAL A 16 8.05 -0.49 -29.81
N VAL A 17 7.07 -1.30 -30.23
CA VAL A 17 6.22 -2.08 -29.32
C VAL A 17 7.06 -3.07 -28.49
N PHE A 18 8.02 -3.75 -29.11
CA PHE A 18 8.93 -4.66 -28.41
C PHE A 18 9.78 -3.92 -27.37
N VAL A 19 10.32 -2.75 -27.68
CA VAL A 19 11.08 -1.93 -26.73
C VAL A 19 10.20 -1.45 -25.58
N ILE A 20 8.97 -0.99 -25.85
CA ILE A 20 7.99 -0.62 -24.81
C ILE A 20 7.68 -1.84 -23.92
N PHE A 21 7.47 -3.01 -24.52
CA PHE A 21 7.24 -4.25 -23.78
C PHE A 21 8.45 -4.63 -22.92
N ALA A 22 9.68 -4.51 -23.45
CA ALA A 22 10.91 -4.77 -22.71
C ALA A 22 11.10 -3.78 -21.55
N ILE A 23 10.77 -2.50 -21.74
CA ILE A 23 10.77 -1.49 -20.66
C ILE A 23 9.73 -1.84 -19.61
N PHE A 24 8.51 -2.19 -20.02
CA PHE A 24 7.44 -2.58 -19.10
C PHE A 24 7.82 -3.82 -18.28
N TYR A 25 8.37 -4.84 -18.96
CA TYR A 25 8.84 -6.06 -18.33
C TYR A 25 9.99 -5.82 -17.36
N LYS A 26 10.97 -4.99 -17.74
CA LYS A 26 12.17 -4.75 -16.93
C LYS A 26 11.93 -3.79 -15.75
N PHE A 27 11.12 -2.76 -15.94
CA PHE A 27 10.98 -1.67 -14.95
C PHE A 27 9.67 -1.69 -14.18
N ILE A 28 8.56 -2.07 -14.83
CA ILE A 28 7.22 -1.97 -14.24
C ILE A 28 6.86 -3.26 -13.51
N ILE A 29 7.02 -4.42 -14.15
CA ILE A 29 6.63 -5.71 -13.56
C ILE A 29 7.30 -5.97 -12.19
N PRO A 30 8.61 -5.77 -11.98
CA PRO A 30 9.25 -6.02 -10.68
C PRO A 30 8.72 -5.14 -9.53
N ARG A 31 8.03 -4.04 -9.84
CA ARG A 31 7.40 -3.17 -8.84
C ARG A 31 5.96 -3.59 -8.51
N THR A 32 5.34 -4.46 -9.32
CA THR A 32 3.92 -4.84 -9.22
C THR A 32 3.64 -6.12 -8.42
N SER A 33 2.43 -6.24 -7.87
CA SER A 33 2.04 -7.36 -6.99
C SER A 33 2.25 -8.73 -7.64
N THR A 34 1.99 -8.77 -8.95
CA THR A 34 1.97 -9.98 -9.78
C THR A 34 3.34 -10.65 -9.88
N TYR A 35 4.44 -9.88 -9.95
CA TYR A 35 5.80 -10.42 -10.00
C TYR A 35 6.13 -11.33 -8.80
N TYR A 36 5.60 -10.98 -7.62
CA TYR A 36 5.84 -11.73 -6.39
C TYR A 36 4.76 -12.80 -6.12
N ARG A 37 3.62 -12.77 -6.85
CA ARG A 37 2.49 -13.69 -6.69
C ARG A 37 2.49 -14.84 -7.71
N TYR A 38 2.90 -14.58 -8.96
CA TYR A 38 3.06 -15.60 -10.01
C TYR A 38 4.51 -16.08 -9.99
N VAL A 39 4.69 -17.22 -9.35
CA VAL A 39 5.98 -17.85 -9.04
C VAL A 39 6.74 -18.23 -10.32
N PHE A 40 7.69 -17.39 -10.73
CA PHE A 40 8.79 -17.73 -11.64
C PHE A 40 10.16 -17.48 -10.97
N TYR A 41 10.26 -17.64 -9.64
CA TYR A 41 11.54 -17.46 -8.96
C TYR A 41 11.77 -18.41 -7.76
N GLU A 42 12.45 -19.51 -8.12
CA GLU A 42 13.28 -20.46 -7.36
C GLU A 42 12.61 -21.48 -6.39
N PRO A 43 13.10 -22.74 -6.39
CA PRO A 43 12.56 -23.85 -5.59
C PRO A 43 12.66 -23.59 -4.09
N ARG A 44 11.81 -24.24 -3.28
CA ARG A 44 11.90 -24.26 -1.80
C ARG A 44 13.10 -25.09 -1.29
N ILE A 45 14.21 -25.06 -2.02
CA ILE A 45 15.45 -25.77 -1.75
C ILE A 45 16.56 -24.71 -1.85
N GLY A 46 17.17 -24.35 -0.72
CA GLY A 46 18.21 -23.31 -0.64
C GLY A 46 17.84 -22.11 0.22
N VAL A 47 18.46 -20.96 -0.03
CA VAL A 47 18.29 -19.71 0.74
C VAL A 47 17.09 -18.93 0.23
N TYR A 48 16.05 -18.73 1.06
CA TYR A 48 14.85 -17.97 0.66
C TYR A 48 14.25 -17.12 1.80
N LEU A 49 13.45 -16.13 1.43
CA LEU A 49 12.66 -15.32 2.37
C LEU A 49 11.31 -15.96 2.64
N THR A 50 10.88 -15.96 3.90
CA THR A 50 9.53 -16.38 4.28
C THR A 50 8.47 -15.49 3.65
N GLU A 51 8.73 -14.18 3.63
CA GLU A 51 7.84 -13.18 3.04
C GLU A 51 8.56 -12.43 1.93
N ARG A 52 7.89 -12.25 0.79
CA ARG A 52 8.41 -11.47 -0.34
C ARG A 52 7.57 -10.24 -0.68
N ASP A 53 6.32 -10.20 -0.22
CA ASP A 53 5.41 -9.09 -0.44
C ASP A 53 4.51 -8.87 0.78
N VAL A 54 4.75 -7.78 1.50
CA VAL A 54 4.03 -7.46 2.73
C VAL A 54 3.36 -6.10 2.59
N VAL A 55 2.10 -6.03 3.01
CA VAL A 55 1.42 -4.75 3.30
C VAL A 55 1.42 -4.55 4.80
N MET A 56 1.86 -3.40 5.26
CA MET A 56 1.96 -3.02 6.67
C MET A 56 1.21 -1.71 6.91
N VAL A 57 0.59 -1.58 8.08
CA VAL A 57 0.09 -0.28 8.55
C VAL A 57 1.25 0.49 9.20
N SER A 58 1.30 1.82 9.03
CA SER A 58 2.26 2.69 9.73
C SER A 58 2.35 2.34 11.22
N GLY A 59 3.57 2.19 11.74
CA GLY A 59 3.84 1.78 13.12
C GLY A 59 3.91 0.27 13.36
N GLU A 60 3.43 -0.58 12.44
CA GLU A 60 3.59 -2.03 12.58
C GLU A 60 5.05 -2.46 12.44
N SER A 61 5.37 -3.60 13.05
CA SER A 61 6.66 -4.26 12.83
C SER A 61 6.50 -5.77 12.71
N PHE A 62 7.36 -6.39 11.91
CA PHE A 62 7.44 -7.84 11.79
C PHE A 62 8.90 -8.29 11.66
N ARG A 63 9.15 -9.57 11.89
CA ARG A 63 10.48 -10.17 11.69
C ARG A 63 10.53 -10.83 10.32
N LEU A 64 11.38 -10.32 9.43
CA LEU A 64 11.59 -10.92 8.11
C LEU A 64 12.37 -12.23 8.26
N GLY A 65 11.67 -13.35 8.07
CA GLY A 65 12.26 -14.68 8.13
C GLY A 65 13.15 -14.94 6.91
N VAL A 66 14.37 -15.44 7.16
CA VAL A 66 15.30 -15.92 6.14
C VAL A 66 15.62 -17.37 6.45
N ARG A 67 15.28 -18.28 5.55
CA ARG A 67 15.60 -19.70 5.68
C ARG A 67 16.97 -19.92 5.07
N THR A 68 17.96 -20.17 5.93
CA THR A 68 19.36 -20.35 5.57
C THR A 68 20.08 -21.19 6.63
N VAL A 69 21.22 -21.78 6.31
CA VAL A 69 22.04 -22.58 7.24
C VAL A 69 23.37 -21.86 7.48
N ASN A 70 23.64 -21.45 8.73
CA ASN A 70 24.93 -20.90 9.19
C ASN A 70 25.52 -19.74 8.34
N LYS A 71 24.67 -18.91 7.71
CA LYS A 71 25.13 -17.78 6.88
C LYS A 71 24.89 -16.44 7.55
N ARG A 72 25.83 -15.52 7.38
CA ARG A 72 25.68 -14.12 7.82
C ARG A 72 24.71 -13.39 6.90
N LEU A 73 23.80 -12.64 7.50
CA LEU A 73 22.78 -11.86 6.81
C LEU A 73 23.11 -10.38 6.88
N THR A 74 22.96 -9.66 5.77
CA THR A 74 23.00 -8.20 5.77
C THR A 74 21.68 -7.66 5.25
N PHE A 75 21.00 -6.86 6.07
CA PHE A 75 19.74 -6.23 5.73
C PHE A 75 19.96 -4.77 5.32
N SER A 76 19.22 -4.31 4.33
CA SER A 76 19.15 -2.90 3.94
C SER A 76 17.76 -2.57 3.41
N SER A 77 17.36 -1.31 3.50
CA SER A 77 16.12 -0.81 2.90
C SER A 77 16.46 0.13 1.75
N THR A 78 15.67 0.09 0.67
CA THR A 78 15.76 1.10 -0.39
C THR A 78 15.25 2.47 0.06
N ASP A 79 14.35 2.49 1.04
CA ASP A 79 13.82 3.73 1.64
C ASP A 79 13.53 3.49 3.13
N PHE A 80 14.43 3.97 3.98
CA PHE A 80 14.31 3.81 5.44
C PHE A 80 13.21 4.67 6.04
N LYS A 81 12.76 5.74 5.36
CA LYS A 81 11.65 6.59 5.82
C LYS A 81 10.32 5.90 5.63
N VAL A 82 10.21 5.03 4.62
CA VAL A 82 9.03 4.18 4.41
C VAL A 82 9.10 2.94 5.30
N ALA A 83 10.18 2.16 5.21
CA ALA A 83 10.36 0.96 6.01
C ALA A 83 11.81 0.79 6.45
N PHE A 84 12.04 0.71 7.76
CA PHE A 84 13.35 0.46 8.34
C PHE A 84 13.52 -1.01 8.66
N VAL A 85 14.76 -1.52 8.55
CA VAL A 85 15.12 -2.87 8.97
C VAL A 85 16.36 -2.80 9.84
N ASN A 86 16.31 -3.45 11.01
CA ASN A 86 17.48 -3.53 11.89
C ASN A 86 18.40 -4.71 11.53
N LYS A 87 19.55 -4.79 12.20
CA LYS A 87 20.55 -5.87 11.99
C LYS A 87 20.00 -7.27 12.26
N LEU A 88 18.93 -7.39 13.06
CA LEU A 88 18.28 -8.66 13.39
C LEU A 88 17.18 -9.04 12.38
N GLY A 89 16.88 -8.20 11.38
CA GLY A 89 15.81 -8.44 10.41
C GLY A 89 14.41 -8.07 10.91
N LYS A 90 14.28 -7.29 12.00
CA LYS A 90 13.00 -6.67 12.36
C LYS A 90 12.76 -5.48 11.43
N VAL A 91 11.66 -5.55 10.68
CA VAL A 91 11.20 -4.51 9.76
C VAL A 91 10.11 -3.69 10.45
N THR A 92 10.25 -2.37 10.45
CA THR A 92 9.30 -1.41 11.04
C THR A 92 8.78 -0.48 9.95
N ALA A 93 7.45 -0.30 9.89
CA ALA A 93 6.79 0.61 8.96
C ALA A 93 6.70 2.03 9.52
N TYR A 94 7.03 3.02 8.69
CA TYR A 94 7.02 4.43 9.06
C TYR A 94 6.10 5.21 8.10
N GLN A 95 6.64 5.78 7.02
CA GLN A 95 5.86 6.60 6.10
C GLN A 95 5.12 5.75 5.06
N PRO A 96 3.92 6.18 4.62
CA PRO A 96 3.18 5.49 3.59
C PRO A 96 3.95 5.52 2.26
N GLY A 97 4.10 4.37 1.62
CA GLY A 97 4.85 4.25 0.38
C GLY A 97 5.31 2.83 0.07
N LEU A 98 6.20 2.73 -0.89
CA LEU A 98 6.77 1.47 -1.38
C LEU A 98 8.28 1.43 -1.08
N ALA A 99 8.70 0.43 -0.33
CA ALA A 99 10.12 0.13 -0.07
C ALA A 99 10.44 -1.32 -0.39
N PHE A 100 11.72 -1.60 -0.65
CA PHE A 100 12.23 -2.95 -0.76
C PHE A 100 13.27 -3.18 0.34
N ILE A 101 13.06 -4.25 1.11
CA ILE A 101 14.06 -4.75 2.03
C ILE A 101 14.93 -5.75 1.27
N ASN A 102 16.20 -5.38 1.08
CA ASN A 102 17.22 -6.20 0.45
C ASN A 102 17.95 -7.01 1.53
N VAL A 103 18.02 -8.32 1.35
CA VAL A 103 18.74 -9.25 2.21
C VAL A 103 19.88 -9.86 1.40
N LYS A 104 21.12 -9.51 1.74
CA LYS A 104 22.31 -10.07 1.11
C LYS A 104 22.77 -11.32 1.86
N VAL A 105 22.89 -12.44 1.14
CA VAL A 105 23.35 -13.74 1.65
C VAL A 105 24.23 -14.38 0.58
N ASP A 106 25.50 -14.64 0.89
CA ASP A 106 26.49 -15.25 -0.02
C ASP A 106 26.52 -14.63 -1.42
N GLY A 107 26.59 -13.30 -1.49
CA GLY A 107 26.61 -12.58 -2.77
C GLY A 107 25.26 -12.47 -3.50
N LYS A 108 24.25 -13.26 -3.11
CA LYS A 108 22.88 -13.15 -3.62
C LYS A 108 22.10 -12.07 -2.85
N VAL A 109 21.21 -11.36 -3.55
CA VAL A 109 20.33 -10.35 -2.95
C VAL A 109 18.88 -10.81 -3.09
N LEU A 110 18.26 -11.16 -1.97
CA LEU A 110 16.83 -11.43 -1.88
C LEU A 110 16.09 -10.12 -1.60
N ARG A 111 14.89 -9.96 -2.17
CA ARG A 111 14.07 -8.75 -2.02
C ARG A 111 12.72 -9.08 -1.42
N CYS A 112 12.39 -8.43 -0.31
CA CYS A 112 11.03 -8.35 0.20
C CYS A 112 10.46 -6.97 -0.15
N ARG A 113 9.36 -6.94 -0.89
CA ARG A 113 8.60 -5.72 -1.10
C ARG A 113 7.77 -5.41 0.14
N VAL A 114 7.84 -4.18 0.61
CA VAL A 114 7.06 -3.66 1.72
C VAL A 114 6.24 -2.47 1.22
N ARG A 115 4.91 -2.57 1.33
CA ARG A 115 4.00 -1.45 1.12
C ARG A 115 3.51 -0.98 2.47
N VAL A 116 3.77 0.26 2.80
CA VAL A 116 3.24 0.90 4.01
C VAL A 116 2.01 1.69 3.64
N ILE A 117 0.92 1.42 4.33
CA ILE A 117 -0.34 2.14 4.20
C ILE A 117 -0.63 2.90 5.49
N GLU A 118 -1.30 4.03 5.35
CA GLU A 118 -1.64 4.91 6.46
C GLU A 118 -2.91 5.69 6.12
N LEU A 119 -3.76 5.97 7.10
CA LEU A 119 -4.87 6.92 6.92
C LEU A 119 -4.35 8.35 7.00
N ASN A 120 -4.95 9.27 6.24
CA ASN A 120 -4.68 10.69 6.45
C ASN A 120 -5.09 11.20 7.83
N TYR A 121 -6.11 10.60 8.44
CA TYR A 121 -6.59 10.90 9.78
C TYR A 121 -6.92 9.62 10.55
N THR A 122 -6.51 9.56 11.81
CA THR A 122 -6.92 8.52 12.78
C THR A 122 -8.03 9.02 13.70
N SER A 123 -8.22 10.34 13.78
CA SER A 123 -9.34 10.96 14.45
C SER A 123 -9.84 12.18 13.67
N LEU A 124 -11.15 12.40 13.71
CA LEU A 124 -11.84 13.54 13.15
C LEU A 124 -12.81 14.10 14.18
N ASN A 125 -12.78 15.42 14.35
CA ASN A 125 -13.79 16.15 15.11
C ASN A 125 -14.55 17.00 14.09
N LEU A 126 -15.84 16.72 13.94
CA LEU A 126 -16.70 17.34 12.94
C LEU A 126 -17.90 17.98 13.63
N THR A 127 -18.40 19.05 13.06
CA THR A 127 -19.73 19.58 13.38
C THR A 127 -20.81 18.91 12.53
N VAL A 128 -22.06 18.90 12.98
CA VAL A 128 -23.19 18.37 12.18
C VAL A 128 -23.18 19.02 10.77
N ASP A 129 -23.45 18.22 9.74
CA ASP A 129 -23.37 18.57 8.30
C ASP A 129 -21.96 18.83 7.75
N GLU A 130 -20.93 18.85 8.59
CA GLU A 130 -19.56 18.92 8.09
C GLU A 130 -19.16 17.62 7.42
N SER A 131 -18.33 17.73 6.38
CA SER A 131 -17.78 16.58 5.70
C SER A 131 -16.26 16.65 5.56
N LYS A 132 -15.63 15.49 5.65
CA LYS A 132 -14.19 15.34 5.49
C LYS A 132 -13.85 14.10 4.70
N ARG A 133 -12.86 14.22 3.82
CA ARG A 133 -12.38 13.07 3.05
C ARG A 133 -11.34 12.28 3.84
N LEU A 134 -11.68 11.04 4.16
CA LEU A 134 -10.76 10.02 4.63
C LEU A 134 -10.14 9.32 3.41
N ASN A 135 -8.82 9.17 3.37
CA ASN A 135 -8.14 8.45 2.30
C ASN A 135 -7.01 7.56 2.84
N VAL A 136 -6.71 6.47 2.14
CA VAL A 136 -5.56 5.61 2.43
C VAL A 136 -4.36 6.07 1.59
N LYS A 137 -3.27 6.47 2.25
CA LYS A 137 -1.99 6.80 1.63
C LYS A 137 -1.15 5.54 1.36
N GLY A 138 -0.16 5.66 0.46
CA GLY A 138 0.92 4.67 0.31
C GLY A 138 0.96 3.86 -0.99
N VAL A 139 -0.04 4.03 -1.87
CA VAL A 139 -0.25 3.32 -3.15
C VAL A 139 -1.14 2.09 -3.02
N LEU A 140 -2.46 2.31 -3.13
CA LEU A 140 -3.43 1.28 -3.51
C LEU A 140 -4.56 1.85 -4.38
N LEU A 141 -5.01 1.04 -5.35
CA LEU A 141 -6.06 1.37 -6.33
C LEU A 141 -7.47 0.95 -5.87
N TRP A 142 -7.58 0.34 -4.69
CA TRP A 142 -8.86 -0.12 -4.13
C TRP A 142 -8.84 -0.09 -2.61
N GLU A 143 -9.81 0.60 -2.05
CA GLU A 143 -10.06 0.80 -0.63
C GLU A 143 -11.57 0.69 -0.41
N SER A 144 -11.98 0.18 0.74
CA SER A 144 -13.38 0.16 1.14
C SER A 144 -13.53 0.73 2.54
N TYR A 145 -14.67 1.38 2.77
CA TYR A 145 -14.97 2.08 4.02
C TYR A 145 -16.25 1.53 4.63
N LYS A 146 -16.30 1.44 5.96
CA LYS A 146 -17.48 1.08 6.71
C LYS A 146 -17.57 1.93 7.97
N SER A 147 -18.73 2.51 8.24
CA SER A 147 -19.02 3.17 9.51
C SER A 147 -19.61 2.19 10.52
N SER A 148 -19.21 2.30 11.78
CA SER A 148 -19.82 1.57 12.90
C SER A 148 -21.21 2.10 13.24
N ASN A 149 -21.48 3.39 12.99
CA ASN A 149 -22.77 4.03 13.23
C ASN A 149 -23.07 5.08 12.13
N PRO A 150 -23.72 4.66 11.02
CA PRO A 150 -24.07 5.55 9.92
C PRO A 150 -25.05 6.67 10.27
N SER A 151 -25.77 6.58 11.39
CA SER A 151 -26.66 7.64 11.88
C SER A 151 -25.89 8.80 12.53
N VAL A 152 -24.68 8.55 13.04
CA VAL A 152 -23.78 9.57 13.60
C VAL A 152 -22.83 10.10 12.53
N ALA A 153 -22.14 9.21 11.83
CA ALA A 153 -21.25 9.57 10.73
C ALA A 153 -21.39 8.55 9.59
N GLU A 154 -21.81 9.02 8.41
CA GLU A 154 -21.89 8.20 7.21
C GLU A 154 -20.59 8.32 6.41
N VAL A 155 -20.18 7.24 5.74
CA VAL A 155 -19.03 7.25 4.84
C VAL A 155 -19.41 6.71 3.48
N SER A 156 -19.09 7.45 2.43
CA SER A 156 -19.27 7.03 1.04
C SER A 156 -18.18 6.05 0.57
N PHE A 157 -18.40 5.40 -0.56
CA PHE A 157 -17.39 4.49 -1.15
C PHE A 157 -16.05 5.17 -1.49
N ARG A 158 -16.05 6.50 -1.69
CA ARG A 158 -14.85 7.30 -2.00
C ARG A 158 -14.15 7.84 -0.75
N GLY A 159 -14.61 7.45 0.44
CA GLY A 159 -14.07 7.91 1.72
C GLY A 159 -14.54 9.29 2.14
N ASN A 160 -15.58 9.88 1.51
CA ASN A 160 -16.18 11.11 2.03
C ASN A 160 -17.02 10.77 3.27
N VAL A 161 -16.64 11.33 4.42
CA VAL A 161 -17.30 11.17 5.71
C VAL A 161 -18.20 12.37 5.93
N VAL A 162 -19.47 12.13 6.24
CA VAL A 162 -20.48 13.18 6.51
C VAL A 162 -20.99 13.00 7.94
N ALA A 163 -20.89 14.05 8.74
CA ALA A 163 -21.40 14.09 10.10
C ALA A 163 -22.92 14.35 10.09
N LYS A 164 -23.70 13.50 10.75
CA LYS A 164 -25.17 13.56 10.74
C LYS A 164 -25.78 13.92 12.08
N SER A 165 -25.29 13.35 13.16
CA SER A 165 -25.82 13.60 14.50
C SER A 165 -24.72 13.58 15.55
N PRO A 166 -24.87 14.32 16.66
CA PRO A 166 -23.89 14.32 17.74
C PRO A 166 -23.64 12.92 18.29
N GLY A 167 -22.37 12.61 18.55
CA GLY A 167 -21.97 11.30 19.07
C GLY A 167 -20.60 10.86 18.57
N THR A 168 -20.32 9.57 18.70
CA THR A 168 -19.07 8.98 18.21
C THR A 168 -19.34 7.81 17.28
N ALA A 169 -18.54 7.71 16.23
CA ALA A 169 -18.55 6.60 15.28
C ALA A 169 -17.11 6.22 14.93
N VAL A 170 -16.88 4.96 14.58
CA VAL A 170 -15.59 4.48 14.09
C VAL A 170 -15.74 4.11 12.64
N ILE A 171 -14.88 4.67 11.80
CA ILE A 171 -14.81 4.35 10.38
C ILE A 171 -13.66 3.39 10.16
N THR A 172 -13.97 2.20 9.68
CA THR A 172 -12.99 1.19 9.30
C THR A 172 -12.70 1.30 7.81
N ALA A 173 -11.45 1.57 7.46
CA ALA A 173 -10.93 1.52 6.10
C ALA A 173 -10.20 0.19 5.88
N LYS A 174 -10.53 -0.52 4.80
CA LYS A 174 -9.87 -1.78 4.42
C LYS A 174 -9.16 -1.63 3.10
N ALA A 175 -7.90 -2.05 3.06
CA ALA A 175 -7.06 -2.03 1.86
C ALA A 175 -6.09 -3.22 1.88
N LYS A 176 -6.04 -4.01 0.80
CA LYS A 176 -5.17 -5.22 0.68
C LYS A 176 -5.24 -6.19 1.87
N GLY A 177 -6.42 -6.38 2.43
CA GLY A 177 -6.62 -7.28 3.57
C GLY A 177 -6.15 -6.73 4.91
N ARG A 178 -5.72 -5.47 4.97
CA ARG A 178 -5.43 -4.74 6.21
C ARG A 178 -6.60 -3.82 6.55
N SER A 179 -6.83 -3.62 7.85
CA SER A 179 -7.85 -2.72 8.39
C SER A 179 -7.17 -1.59 9.13
N MET A 180 -7.67 -0.37 8.96
CA MET A 180 -7.28 0.83 9.71
C MET A 180 -8.56 1.50 10.22
N GLU A 181 -8.47 2.18 11.35
CA GLU A 181 -9.63 2.79 12.02
C GLU A 181 -9.43 4.30 12.17
N CYS A 182 -10.51 5.05 11.97
CA CYS A 182 -10.60 6.46 12.24
C CYS A 182 -11.77 6.73 13.19
N LYS A 183 -11.50 7.34 14.35
CA LYS A 183 -12.53 7.76 15.31
C LYS A 183 -13.12 9.10 14.89
N VAL A 184 -14.42 9.15 14.67
CA VAL A 184 -15.15 10.37 14.35
C VAL A 184 -15.96 10.79 15.57
N THR A 185 -15.76 12.03 16.01
CA THR A 185 -16.55 12.67 17.06
C THR A 185 -17.36 13.79 16.40
N VAL A 186 -18.68 13.78 16.57
CA VAL A 186 -19.58 14.77 16.03
C VAL A 186 -20.14 15.63 17.15
N THR A 187 -20.04 16.94 17.02
CA THR A 187 -20.60 17.94 17.95
C THR A 187 -21.74 18.72 17.29
N GLU A 188 -22.65 19.27 18.10
CA GLU A 188 -23.71 20.16 17.60
C GLU A 188 -23.11 21.42 16.94
N LYS A 189 -23.86 22.01 16.01
CA LYS A 189 -23.55 23.35 15.50
C LYS A 189 -23.76 24.38 16.61
N VAL A 190 -22.86 25.35 16.70
CA VAL A 190 -22.90 26.39 17.73
C VAL A 190 -24.21 27.20 17.67
N GLU A 191 -24.77 27.42 16.47
CA GLU A 191 -26.03 28.15 16.27
C GLU A 191 -27.28 27.44 16.85
N ASP A 192 -27.24 26.11 16.95
CA ASP A 192 -28.38 25.32 17.45
C ASP A 192 -28.30 25.10 18.97
N ALA A 193 -27.09 25.20 19.56
CA ALA A 193 -26.87 25.07 20.99
C ALA A 193 -27.42 26.27 21.79
N GLU A 194 -27.45 27.47 21.20
CA GLU A 194 -27.99 28.68 21.82
C GLU A 194 -29.52 28.74 21.81
N LYS A 195 -30.19 28.09 20.85
CA LYS A 195 -31.67 28.03 20.78
C LYS A 195 -32.31 27.03 21.74
N LYS A 196 -31.52 26.18 22.39
CA LYS A 196 -31.98 25.17 23.37
C LYS A 196 -31.80 25.61 24.84
N LYS A 197 -31.28 26.82 25.08
CA LYS A 197 -31.24 27.45 26.42
C LYS A 197 -32.42 28.40 26.58
#